data_AF-A0AA95LHR2-F1
#
_entry.id   AF-A0AA95LHR2-F1
#
_cell.length_a   1.000
_cell.length_b   1.000
_cell.length_c   1.000
_cell.angle_alpha   90.00
_cell.angle_beta   90.00
_cell.angle_gamma   90.00
#
_symmetry.space_group_name_H-M   'P 1'
#
loop_
_entity.id
_entity.type
_entity.pdbx_description
1 polymer ?
#
loop_
_entity_poly.entity_id
_entity_poly.type
_entity_poly.pdbx_seq_one_letter_code
_entity_poly.pdbx_strand_id
1 'polypeptide(L)'
;MRLDKFLKVSRLIKRRTVAKDVSEQGRVLINGRESKPSSAVKIGDEITVQFGQKLVTVKVEKLVETTRKDEAAGMYTLVREEPVAKSSGLDW
;
A
#
# COMPACT_ATOMS: atom_id res chain seq x y z
N MET A 1 1.12 -12.86 -5.30
CA MET A 1 2.02 -11.77 -5.76
C MET A 1 2.72 -11.17 -4.54
N ARG A 2 3.96 -10.67 -4.64
CA ARG A 2 4.64 -9.99 -3.51
C ARG A 2 4.09 -8.58 -3.30
N LEU A 3 4.11 -8.09 -2.05
CA LEU A 3 3.64 -6.74 -1.68
C LEU A 3 4.35 -5.63 -2.48
N ASP A 4 5.68 -5.68 -2.57
CA ASP A 4 6.47 -4.70 -3.33
C ASP A 4 6.10 -4.66 -4.82
N LYS A 5 5.84 -5.84 -5.41
CA LYS A 5 5.39 -5.97 -6.80
C LYS A 5 3.95 -5.43 -6.94
N PHE A 6 3.06 -5.76 -6.01
CA PHE A 6 1.67 -5.31 -6.05
C PHE A 6 1.57 -3.78 -5.99
N LEU A 7 2.27 -3.14 -5.04
CA LEU A 7 2.28 -1.68 -4.90
C LEU A 7 2.81 -0.97 -6.16
N LYS A 8 3.75 -1.61 -6.87
CA LYS A 8 4.30 -1.09 -8.13
C LYS A 8 3.34 -1.26 -9.30
N VAL A 9 2.71 -2.42 -9.45
CA VAL A 9 1.84 -2.76 -10.58
C VAL A 9 0.50 -2.02 -10.47
N SER A 10 -0.07 -1.94 -9.26
CA SER A 10 -1.27 -1.13 -8.95
C SER A 10 -1.05 0.38 -9.07
N ARG A 11 0.21 0.83 -9.22
CA ARG A 11 0.63 2.23 -9.26
C ARG A 11 0.34 3.05 -7.99
N LEU A 12 0.02 2.40 -6.87
CA LEU A 12 -0.02 3.05 -5.55
C LEU A 12 1.35 3.67 -5.22
N ILE A 13 2.43 2.97 -5.58
CA ILE A 13 3.80 3.49 -5.48
C ILE A 13 4.46 3.40 -6.86
N LYS A 14 4.88 4.54 -7.39
CA LYS A 14 5.45 4.62 -8.75
C LYS A 14 6.79 3.89 -8.90
N ARG A 15 7.58 3.77 -7.82
CA ARG A 15 8.93 3.17 -7.83
C ARG A 15 8.98 1.94 -6.93
N ARG A 16 9.51 0.83 -7.44
CA ARG A 16 9.58 -0.44 -6.70
C ARG A 16 10.54 -0.37 -5.50
N THR A 17 11.62 0.40 -5.61
CA THR A 17 12.55 0.67 -4.49
C THR A 17 11.82 1.35 -3.33
N VAL A 18 11.05 2.40 -3.61
CA VAL A 18 10.23 3.08 -2.59
C VAL A 18 9.20 2.14 -1.97
N ALA A 19 8.57 1.26 -2.75
CA ALA A 19 7.62 0.28 -2.21
C ALA A 19 8.27 -0.70 -1.24
N LYS A 20 9.51 -1.10 -1.53
CA LYS A 20 10.32 -1.92 -0.64
C LYS A 20 10.63 -1.15 0.65
N ASP A 21 11.19 0.05 0.54
CA ASP A 21 11.61 0.86 1.69
C ASP A 21 10.44 1.17 2.63
N VAL A 22 9.28 1.56 2.08
CA VAL A 22 8.07 1.87 2.86
C VAL A 22 7.54 0.61 3.59
N SER A 23 7.60 -0.56 2.95
CA SER A 23 7.21 -1.81 3.60
C SER A 23 8.23 -2.25 4.67
N GLU A 24 9.53 -1.96 4.49
CA GLU A 24 10.57 -2.23 5.50
C GLU A 24 10.47 -1.30 6.71
N GLN A 25 9.99 -0.06 6.51
CA GLN A 25 9.75 0.92 7.57
C GLN A 25 8.47 0.66 8.38
N GLY A 26 7.75 -0.44 8.14
CA GLY A 26 6.49 -0.74 8.84
C GLY A 26 5.31 0.15 8.42
N ARG A 27 5.45 0.92 7.34
CA ARG A 27 4.42 1.86 6.85
C ARG A 27 3.38 1.21 5.94
N VAL A 28 3.42 -0.12 5.81
CA VAL A 28 2.45 -0.92 5.06
C VAL A 28 1.91 -2.03 5.94
N LEU A 29 0.59 -2.06 6.05
CA LEU A 29 -0.15 -3.05 6.81
C LEU A 29 -0.99 -3.89 5.84
N ILE A 30 -1.02 -5.21 6.03
CA ILE A 30 -1.95 -6.12 5.38
C ILE A 30 -2.91 -6.63 6.46
N ASN A 31 -4.20 -6.40 6.29
CA ASN A 31 -5.25 -6.76 7.26
C ASN A 31 -4.92 -6.28 8.69
N GLY A 32 -4.38 -5.05 8.79
CA GLY A 32 -3.99 -4.43 10.07
C GLY A 32 -2.67 -4.93 10.67
N ARG A 33 -1.91 -5.78 9.97
CA ARG A 33 -0.60 -6.29 10.44
C ARG A 33 0.56 -5.81 9.57
N GLU A 34 1.64 -5.37 10.20
CA GLU A 34 2.86 -4.98 9.48
C GLU A 34 3.37 -6.11 8.61
N SER A 35 3.73 -5.77 7.37
CA SER A 35 4.07 -6.76 6.36
C SER A 35 5.37 -6.42 5.66
N LYS A 36 6.26 -7.42 5.60
CA LYS A 36 7.53 -7.31 4.88
C LYS A 36 7.28 -7.15 3.37
N PRO A 37 8.20 -6.54 2.60
CA PRO A 37 8.08 -6.43 1.14
C PRO A 37 7.90 -7.77 0.43
N SER A 38 8.41 -8.86 1.02
CA SER A 38 8.30 -10.22 0.51
C SER A 38 6.97 -10.91 0.80
N SER A 39 6.10 -10.29 1.59
CA SER A 39 4.81 -10.86 1.97
C SER A 39 3.93 -11.09 0.75
N ALA A 40 3.22 -12.22 0.75
CA ALA A 40 2.29 -12.57 -0.31
C ALA A 40 0.97 -11.83 -0.10
N VAL A 41 0.54 -11.11 -1.14
CA VAL A 41 -0.78 -10.46 -1.21
C VAL A 41 -1.77 -11.40 -1.89
N LYS A 42 -2.98 -11.47 -1.34
CA LYS A 42 -4.12 -12.23 -1.84
C LYS A 42 -5.27 -11.30 -2.23
N ILE A 43 -6.18 -11.82 -3.05
CA ILE A 43 -7.43 -11.14 -3.38
C ILE A 43 -8.30 -11.09 -2.12
N GLY A 44 -8.91 -9.94 -1.86
CA GLY A 44 -9.70 -9.67 -0.67
C GLY A 44 -8.91 -9.06 0.49
N ASP A 45 -7.58 -9.05 0.43
CA ASP A 45 -6.76 -8.41 1.47
C ASP A 45 -6.98 -6.89 1.50
N GLU A 46 -6.97 -6.33 2.71
CA GLU A 46 -6.96 -4.89 2.93
C GLU A 46 -5.51 -4.42 3.15
N ILE A 47 -5.03 -3.52 2.32
CA ILE A 47 -3.69 -2.96 2.40
C ILE A 47 -3.81 -1.50 2.82
N THR A 48 -3.23 -1.16 3.96
CA THR A 48 -3.07 0.23 4.40
C THR A 48 -1.65 0.67 4.14
N VAL A 49 -1.51 1.79 3.44
CA VAL A 49 -0.23 2.42 3.10
C VAL A 49 -0.19 3.82 3.70
N GLN A 50 0.86 4.11 4.46
CA GLN A 50 1.09 5.45 4.99
C GLN A 50 1.92 6.28 4.00
N PHE A 51 1.28 7.26 3.38
CA PHE A 51 1.88 8.26 2.50
C PHE A 51 2.14 9.55 3.27
N GLY A 52 3.29 9.65 3.93
CA GLY A 52 3.65 10.82 4.72
C GLY A 52 2.61 11.09 5.81
N GLN A 53 1.79 12.13 5.62
CA GLN A 53 0.71 12.53 6.56
C GLN A 53 -0.67 11.99 6.15
N LYS A 54 -0.73 10.97 5.30
CA LYS A 54 -2.00 10.35 4.88
C LYS A 54 -1.92 8.84 5.06
N LEU A 55 -3.00 8.23 5.51
CA LEU A 55 -3.22 6.79 5.50
C LEU A 55 -4.22 6.47 4.40
N VAL A 56 -3.78 5.70 3.42
CA VAL A 56 -4.61 5.25 2.31
C VAL A 56 -4.81 3.76 2.49
N THR A 57 -6.05 3.33 2.56
CA THR A 57 -6.40 1.92 2.67
C THR A 57 -7.15 1.48 1.44
N VAL A 58 -6.69 0.39 0.86
CA VAL A 58 -7.23 -0.19 -0.37
C VAL A 58 -7.55 -1.65 -0.15
N LYS A 59 -8.58 -2.14 -0.83
CA LYS A 59 -8.91 -3.56 -0.88
C LYS A 59 -8.45 -4.14 -2.19
N VAL A 60 -7.77 -5.28 -2.15
CA VAL A 60 -7.28 -5.98 -3.34
C VAL A 60 -8.43 -6.72 -4.02
N GLU A 61 -8.76 -6.34 -5.25
CA GLU A 61 -9.83 -6.97 -6.03
C GLU A 61 -9.27 -7.96 -7.05
N LYS A 62 -8.10 -7.67 -7.63
CA LYS A 62 -7.46 -8.51 -8.64
C LYS A 62 -5.94 -8.49 -8.51
N LEU A 63 -5.34 -9.64 -8.79
CA LEU A 63 -3.90 -9.80 -8.90
C LEU A 63 -3.54 -10.03 -10.36
N VAL A 64 -2.83 -9.07 -10.95
CA VAL A 64 -2.41 -9.09 -12.35
C VAL A 64 -0.89 -9.01 -12.39
N GLU A 65 -0.25 -9.88 -13.16
CA GLU A 65 1.22 -9.92 -13.24
C GLU A 65 1.81 -8.85 -14.16
N THR A 66 1.00 -8.34 -15.10
CA THR A 66 1.35 -7.39 -16.16
C THR A 66 0.96 -5.96 -15.81
N THR A 67 1.74 -4.97 -16.28
CA THR A 67 1.59 -3.54 -15.93
C THR A 67 0.81 -2.73 -16.96
N ARG A 68 -0.12 -3.35 -17.70
CA ARG A 68 -0.93 -2.60 -18.68
C ARG A 68 -1.76 -1.54 -17.96
N LYS A 69 -1.89 -0.36 -18.57
CA LYS A 69 -2.49 0.80 -17.88
C LYS A 69 -3.93 0.55 -17.48
N ASP A 70 -4.65 -0.14 -18.34
CA ASP A 70 -6.08 -0.41 -18.20
C ASP A 70 -6.36 -1.46 -17.12
N GLU A 71 -5.42 -2.39 -16.90
CA GLU A 71 -5.56 -3.45 -15.90
C GLU A 71 -5.31 -2.95 -14.47
N ALA A 72 -4.47 -1.92 -14.29
CA ALA A 72 -4.13 -1.39 -12.98
C ALA A 72 -5.34 -0.79 -12.23
N ALA A 73 -6.28 -0.19 -12.97
CA ALA A 73 -7.47 0.44 -12.38
C ALA A 73 -8.43 -0.56 -11.72
N GLY A 74 -8.39 -1.84 -12.14
CA GLY A 74 -9.23 -2.90 -11.59
C GLY A 74 -8.55 -3.76 -10.51
N MET A 75 -7.32 -3.43 -10.10
CA MET A 75 -6.58 -4.25 -9.13
C MET A 75 -7.01 -4.02 -7.69
N TYR A 76 -7.49 -2.83 -7.36
CA TYR A 76 -7.90 -2.47 -6.01
C TYR A 76 -9.03 -1.45 -6.00
N THR A 77 -9.75 -1.40 -4.89
CA THR A 77 -10.72 -0.35 -4.59
C THR A 77 -10.22 0.48 -3.42
N LEU A 78 -10.34 1.81 -3.50
CA LEU A 78 -10.06 2.69 -2.37
C LEU A 78 -11.16 2.52 -1.32
N VAL A 79 -10.78 2.12 -0.11
CA VAL A 79 -11.71 1.93 1.01
C VAL A 79 -11.79 3.20 1.86
N ARG A 80 -10.63 3.77 2.21
CA ARG A 80 -10.54 4.99 3.04
C ARG A 80 -9.25 5.76 2.75
N GLU A 81 -9.34 7.07 2.83
CA GLU A 81 -8.20 7.98 2.86
C GLU A 81 -8.35 8.90 4.06
N GLU A 82 -7.43 8.81 5.01
CA GLU A 82 -7.49 9.54 6.27
C GLU A 82 -6.22 10.40 6.42
N PRO A 83 -6.32 11.69 6.78
CA PRO A 83 -5.14 12.46 7.17
C PRO A 83 -4.64 11.95 8.53
N VAL A 84 -3.34 11.67 8.62
CA VAL A 84 -2.67 11.44 9.90
C VAL A 84 -2.55 12.80 10.57
N ALA A 85 -3.40 13.05 11.57
CA ALA A 85 -3.31 14.25 12.39
C ALA A 85 -1.89 14.35 12.94
N LYS A 86 -1.20 15.48 12.71
CA LYS A 86 0.05 15.76 13.40
C LYS A 86 -0.28 15.77 14.89
N SER A 87 0.25 14.83 15.66
CA SER A 87 0.52 15.12 17.06
C SER A 87 1.52 16.27 17.05
N SER A 88 1.04 17.49 17.22
CA SER A 88 1.86 18.64 17.51
C SER A 88 2.59 18.33 18.82
N GLY A 89 3.80 17.75 18.70
CA GLY A 89 4.76 17.70 19.78
C GLY A 89 5.22 19.12 20.05
N LEU A 90 4.41 19.85 20.80
CA LEU A 90 4.82 21.04 21.51
C LEU A 90 5.17 20.56 22.92
N ASP A 91 6.32 19.89 23.05
CA ASP A 91 7.00 19.76 24.33
C ASP A 91 8.23 20.68 24.21
N TRP A 92 8.18 21.70 25.06
CA TRP A 92 9.04 22.87 25.21
C TRP A 92 10.50 22.53 25.55
#